data_AF-A0AAW2H5H1-F1
#
_entry.id   AF-A0AAW2H5H1-F1
#
_cell.length_a   1.000
_cell.length_b   1.000
_cell.length_c   1.000
_cell.angle_alpha   90.00
_cell.angle_beta   90.00
_cell.angle_gamma   90.00
#
_symmetry.space_group_name_H-M   'P 1'
#
loop_
_entity.id
_entity.type
_entity.pdbx_description
1 polymer ?
#
loop_
_entity_poly.entity_id
_entity_poly.type
_entity_poly.pdbx_seq_one_letter_code
_entity_poly.pdbx_strand_id
1 'polypeptide(L)' 'MKLTVALLMAVAVVLATTVAANDDNEEYIHLPGKSCDDAPPCPDDRPCVMAPPHCNSGTCGTDPVPTCGPKP' A
#
# COMPACT_ATOMS: atom_id res chain seq x y z
N MET A 1 -12.87 9.53 -40.36
CA MET A 1 -13.16 8.21 -39.76
C MET A 1 -11.92 7.50 -39.23
N LYS A 2 -10.80 7.41 -39.97
CA LYS A 2 -9.57 6.75 -39.49
C LYS A 2 -8.84 7.52 -38.37
N LEU A 3 -8.77 8.85 -38.50
CA LEU A 3 -8.12 9.75 -37.53
C LEU A 3 -8.81 9.78 -36.15
N THR A 4 -10.15 9.70 -36.12
CA THR A 4 -10.93 9.72 -34.88
C THR A 4 -10.74 8.45 -34.07
N VAL A 5 -10.61 7.29 -34.74
CA VAL A 5 -10.33 6.01 -34.08
C VAL A 5 -8.92 5.98 -33.48
N ALA A 6 -7.93 6.52 -34.21
CA ALA A 6 -6.56 6.62 -33.70
C ALA A 6 -6.45 7.52 -32.47
N LEU A 7 -7.17 8.65 -32.46
CA LEU A 7 -7.21 9.57 -31.32
C LEU A 7 -7.83 8.91 -30.08
N LEU A 8 -8.94 8.18 -30.25
CA LEU A 8 -9.63 7.49 -29.16
C LEU A 8 -8.76 6.38 -28.54
N MET A 9 -8.01 5.65 -29.38
CA MET A 9 -7.07 4.62 -28.90
C MET A 9 -5.91 5.25 -28.11
N ALA A 10 -5.37 6.38 -28.56
CA ALA A 10 -4.30 7.08 -27.85
C ALA A 10 -4.77 7.58 -26.47
N VAL A 11 -5.97 8.16 -26.40
CA VAL A 11 -6.55 8.63 -25.12
C VAL A 11 -6.80 7.45 -24.18
N ALA A 12 -7.33 6.32 -24.66
CA ALA A 12 -7.57 5.13 -23.83
C ALA A 12 -6.28 4.55 -23.23
N VAL A 13 -5.17 4.54 -23.99
CA VAL A 13 -3.86 4.07 -23.49
C VAL A 13 -3.33 4.97 -22.38
N VAL A 14 -3.48 6.30 -22.51
CA VAL A 14 -3.02 7.25 -21.49
C VAL A 14 -3.83 7.11 -20.19
N LEU A 15 -5.15 6.94 -20.27
CA LEU A 15 -5.99 6.71 -19.08
C LEU A 15 -5.71 5.36 -18.40
N ALA A 16 -5.34 4.32 -19.16
CA ALA A 16 -4.98 3.02 -18.58
C ALA A 16 -3.65 3.05 -17.80
N THR A 17 -2.73 3.96 -18.15
CA THR A 17 -1.46 4.12 -17.44
C THR A 17 -1.55 4.93 -16.14
N THR A 18 -2.66 5.66 -15.91
CA THR A 18 -2.84 6.51 -14.71
C THR A 18 -3.46 5.79 -13.52
N VAL A 19 -3.73 4.48 -13.60
CA VAL A 19 -4.36 3.68 -12.53
C VAL A 19 -3.34 2.83 -11.74
N ALA A 20 -2.13 3.34 -11.53
CA ALA A 20 -1.13 2.65 -10.71
C ALA A 20 -0.35 3.65 -9.84
N ALA A 21 -1.10 4.48 -9.13
CA ALA A 21 -0.63 5.17 -7.96
C ALA A 21 -1.85 5.34 -7.06
N ASN A 22 -2.26 4.25 -6.42
CA ASN A 22 -2.96 4.42 -5.16
C ASN A 22 -1.94 5.15 -4.27
N ASP A 23 -2.26 6.41 -4.05
CA ASP A 23 -1.59 7.36 -3.19
C ASP A 23 -1.74 6.91 -1.74
N ASP A 24 -1.14 5.76 -1.42
CA ASP A 24 -0.86 5.34 -0.07
C ASP A 24 0.65 5.56 0.11
N ASN A 25 1.06 6.83 0.12
CA ASN A 25 2.40 7.27 0.56
C ASN A 25 2.62 7.01 2.08
N GLU A 26 1.93 6.01 2.62
CA GLU A 26 2.11 5.52 3.98
C GLU A 26 3.11 4.36 3.88
N GLU A 27 4.40 4.69 4.02
CA GLU A 27 5.48 3.70 4.08
C GLU A 27 5.10 2.57 5.04
N TYR A 28 4.87 1.37 4.49
CA TYR A 28 4.54 0.19 5.29
C TYR A 28 5.76 -0.19 6.14
N ILE A 29 5.61 -0.06 7.46
CA ILE A 29 6.66 -0.40 8.43
C ILE A 29 6.16 -1.54 9.29
N HIS A 30 6.66 -2.75 9.01
CA HIS A 30 6.46 -3.90 9.90
C HIS A 30 7.43 -3.79 11.08
N LEU A 31 6.87 -3.87 12.30
CA LEU A 31 7.66 -3.82 13.52
C LEU A 31 8.01 -5.24 13.99
N PRO A 32 9.24 -5.46 14.50
CA PRO A 32 9.60 -6.73 15.11
C PRO A 32 8.82 -6.92 16.42
N GLY A 33 8.28 -8.13 16.64
CA GLY A 33 7.54 -8.47 17.86
C GLY A 33 6.31 -9.32 17.58
N LYS A 34 5.69 -9.83 18.65
CA LYS A 34 4.42 -10.58 18.58
C LYS A 34 3.21 -9.64 18.69
N SER A 35 3.37 -8.53 19.41
CA SER A 35 2.33 -7.56 19.74
C SER A 35 2.90 -6.13 19.74
N CYS A 36 2.03 -5.12 19.74
CA CYS A 36 2.44 -3.72 19.88
C CYS A 36 3.03 -3.39 21.27
N ASP A 37 2.77 -4.20 22.30
CA ASP A 37 3.34 -4.01 23.64
C ASP A 37 4.84 -4.39 23.69
N ASP A 38 5.24 -5.33 22.83
CA ASP A 38 6.63 -5.82 22.73
C ASP A 38 7.43 -5.14 21.61
N ALA A 39 6.73 -4.42 20.73
CA ALA A 39 7.31 -3.80 19.56
C ALA A 39 7.99 -2.47 19.90
N PRO A 40 9.09 -2.10 19.21
CA PRO A 40 9.67 -0.78 19.36
C PRO A 40 8.69 0.30 18.89
N PRO A 41 8.80 1.55 19.40
CA PRO A 41 7.95 2.64 18.96
C PRO A 41 8.15 2.94 17.48
N CYS A 42 7.08 3.30 16.79
CA CYS A 42 7.15 3.73 15.40
C CYS A 42 7.87 5.08 15.26
N PRO A 43 8.55 5.32 14.13
CA PRO A 43 9.05 6.65 13.80
C PRO A 43 7.88 7.63 13.58
N ASP A 44 8.17 8.92 13.63
CA ASP A 44 7.17 10.00 13.45
C ASP A 44 5.99 9.99 14.44
N ASP A 45 6.15 9.40 15.62
CA ASP A 45 5.08 9.25 16.63
C ASP A 45 3.82 8.53 16.08
N ARG A 46 4.00 7.68 15.05
CA ARG A 46 2.88 6.90 14.49
C ARG A 46 2.37 5.90 15.53
N PRO A 47 1.05 5.64 15.57
CA PRO A 47 0.53 4.60 16.44
C PRO A 47 0.97 3.22 15.95
N CYS A 48 1.33 2.32 16.87
CA CYS A 48 1.43 0.90 16.52
C CYS A 48 0.03 0.32 16.36
N VAL A 49 -0.19 -0.45 15.30
CA VAL A 49 -1.43 -1.16 15.02
C VAL A 49 -1.14 -2.61 14.68
N MET A 50 -2.00 -3.51 15.14
CA MET A 50 -1.96 -4.92 14.72
C MET A 50 -2.72 -5.06 13.41
N ALA A 51 -2.00 -5.23 12.31
CA ALA A 51 -2.57 -5.29 10.97
C ALA A 51 -2.18 -6.60 10.26
N PRO A 52 -2.97 -7.08 9.28
CA PRO A 52 -2.57 -8.20 8.44
C PRO A 52 -1.23 -7.90 7.75
N PRO A 53 -0.34 -8.90 7.60
CA PRO A 53 0.95 -8.69 6.95
C PRO A 53 0.74 -8.33 5.48
N HIS A 54 1.46 -7.32 5.02
CA HIS A 54 1.50 -7.00 3.60
C HIS A 54 2.34 -8.05 2.86
N CYS A 55 1.75 -8.77 1.91
CA CYS A 55 2.50 -9.72 1.08
C CYS A 55 2.47 -9.33 -0.38
N ASN A 56 3.65 -9.45 -0.97
CA ASN A 56 3.89 -9.08 -2.35
C ASN A 56 3.66 -10.27 -3.30
N SER A 57 3.60 -11.51 -2.77
CA SER A 57 3.35 -12.74 -3.55
C SER A 57 3.04 -13.93 -2.63
N GLY A 58 2.00 -14.72 -2.94
CA GLY A 58 1.66 -15.99 -2.27
C GLY A 58 0.57 -15.92 -1.18
N THR A 59 0.49 -16.96 -0.34
CA THR A 59 -0.43 -17.02 0.81
C THR A 59 0.23 -16.37 2.03
N CYS A 60 -0.14 -15.12 2.32
CA CYS A 60 0.14 -14.48 3.60
C CYS A 60 -0.40 -15.31 4.77
N GLY A 61 0.30 -15.28 5.90
CA GLY A 61 -0.38 -15.54 7.17
C GLY A 61 -1.50 -14.52 7.35
N THR A 62 -2.65 -14.95 7.87
CA THR A 62 -3.76 -14.04 8.26
C THR A 62 -3.57 -13.48 9.67
N ASP A 63 -2.54 -13.96 10.38
CA ASP A 63 -2.24 -13.53 11.73
C ASP A 63 -1.81 -12.07 11.72
N PRO A 64 -2.48 -11.20 12.49
CA PRO A 64 -2.08 -9.81 12.59
C PRO A 64 -0.67 -9.68 13.13
N VAL A 65 0.09 -8.77 12.56
CA VAL A 65 1.47 -8.45 12.96
C VAL A 65 1.57 -6.98 13.37
N PRO A 66 2.49 -6.64 14.30
CA PRO A 66 2.74 -5.25 14.67
C PRO A 66 3.22 -4.45 13.46
N THR A 67 2.52 -3.36 13.16
CA THR A 67 2.77 -2.49 12.00
C THR A 67 2.55 -1.05 12.41
N CYS A 68 3.29 -0.11 11.82
CA CYS A 68 3.02 1.30 12.04
C CYS A 68 1.78 1.75 11.28
N GLY A 69 0.89 2.44 12.00
CA GLY A 69 -0.31 3.02 11.45
C GLY A 69 -0.07 4.30 10.66
N PRO A 70 -1.16 4.97 10.24
CA PRO A 70 -1.10 6.20 9.47
C PRO A 70 -0.40 7.31 10.27
N LYS A 71 0.22 8.24 9.55
CA LYS A 71 0.84 9.43 10.18
C LYS A 71 -0.28 10.35 10.71
N PRO A 72 -0.16 10.89 11.95
CA PRO A 72 -1.16 11.79 12.53
C PRO A 72 -1.23 13.16 11.83
#